data_AF-A0A4S0QZ02-F1
#
_entry.id   AF-A0A4S0QZ02-F1
#
_cell.length_a   1.000
_cell.length_b   1.000
_cell.length_c   1.000
_cell.angle_alpha   90.00
_cell.angle_beta   90.00
_cell.angle_gamma   90.00
#
_symmetry.space_group_name_H-M   'P 1'
#
loop_
_entity.id
_entity.type
_entity.pdbx_description
1 polymer ?
#
loop_
_entity_poly.entity_id
_entity_poly.type
_entity_poly.pdbx_seq_one_letter_code
_entity_poly.pdbx_strand_id
1 'polypeptide(L)'
;MPVRAADGRRPFDVYARPWSGSRGARVAIVIGGLAVSQTGTQAAIAKLPAEVTLAFAPQGNSIGRWMQAARQSGHEIVMQIPLEPFDYPNVNPGRNTLTVAASPDENLK
;
A
#
# COMPACT_ATOMS: atom_id res chain seq x y z
N MET A 1 6.80 -8.03 10.84
CA MET A 1 6.36 -8.21 9.44
C MET A 1 5.00 -8.90 9.41
N PRO A 2 4.17 -8.71 8.37
CA PRO A 2 2.95 -9.48 8.20
C PRO A 2 3.27 -10.97 8.09
N VAL A 3 2.62 -11.80 8.91
CA VAL A 3 2.79 -13.26 8.95
C VAL A 3 1.43 -13.94 8.96
N ARG A 4 1.38 -15.22 8.55
CA ARG A 4 0.18 -16.04 8.73
C ARG A 4 -0.01 -16.32 10.22
N ALA A 5 -1.26 -16.29 10.67
CA ALA A 5 -1.60 -16.71 12.02
C ALA A 5 -1.44 -18.23 12.18
N ALA A 6 -1.35 -18.72 13.42
CA ALA A 6 -1.24 -20.15 13.72
C ALA A 6 -2.41 -20.98 13.15
N ASP A 7 -3.57 -20.36 12.99
CA ASP A 7 -4.78 -20.95 12.38
C ASP A 7 -4.83 -20.84 10.85
N GLY A 8 -3.75 -20.36 10.20
CA GLY A 8 -3.62 -20.29 8.75
C GLY A 8 -4.16 -19.01 8.11
N ARG A 9 -4.84 -18.13 8.86
CA ARG A 9 -5.34 -16.85 8.32
C ARG A 9 -4.21 -16.00 7.77
N ARG A 10 -4.40 -15.45 6.56
CA ARG A 10 -3.43 -14.56 5.91
C ARG A 10 -3.77 -13.10 6.23
N PRO A 11 -2.77 -12.21 6.35
CA PRO A 11 -2.98 -10.77 6.41
C PRO A 11 -3.87 -10.25 5.27
N PHE A 12 -3.71 -10.82 4.06
CA PHE A 12 -4.55 -10.51 2.91
C PHE A 12 -6.04 -10.74 3.17
N ASP A 13 -6.40 -11.85 3.81
CA ASP A 13 -7.80 -12.18 4.09
C ASP A 13 -8.35 -11.38 5.29
N VAL A 14 -7.51 -11.18 6.31
CA VAL A 14 -7.88 -10.49 7.56
C VAL A 14 -8.11 -9.00 7.36
N TYR A 15 -7.31 -8.37 6.49
CA TYR A 15 -7.39 -6.93 6.25
C TYR A 15 -8.20 -6.54 5.00
N ALA A 16 -8.66 -7.52 4.22
CA ALA A 16 -9.55 -7.29 3.09
C ALA A 16 -10.81 -6.54 3.49
N ARG A 17 -11.27 -5.65 2.62
CA ARG A 17 -12.57 -5.00 2.80
C ARG A 17 -13.70 -5.97 2.44
N PRO A 18 -14.72 -6.13 3.30
CA PRO A 18 -15.92 -6.89 2.94
C PRO A 18 -16.62 -6.28 1.73
N TRP A 19 -17.28 -7.13 0.94
CA TRP A 19 -18.10 -6.71 -0.21
C TRP A 19 -19.36 -7.56 -0.27
N SER A 20 -20.36 -7.15 -1.07
CA SER A 20 -21.71 -7.73 -1.10
C SER A 20 -21.79 -9.22 -1.45
N GLY A 21 -20.73 -9.80 -2.05
CA GLY A 21 -20.76 -11.17 -2.58
C GLY A 21 -21.66 -11.35 -3.81
N SER A 22 -22.28 -10.28 -4.30
CA SER A 22 -23.24 -10.33 -5.40
C SER A 22 -22.58 -10.69 -6.73
N ARG A 23 -23.31 -11.41 -7.59
CA ARG A 23 -22.83 -11.71 -8.95
C ARG A 23 -22.81 -10.44 -9.81
N GLY A 24 -21.84 -10.36 -10.72
CA GLY A 24 -21.71 -9.23 -11.66
C GLY A 24 -20.25 -8.84 -11.91
N ALA A 25 -20.06 -7.86 -12.80
CA ALA A 25 -18.77 -7.24 -13.03
C ALA A 25 -18.30 -6.49 -11.77
N ARG A 26 -17.00 -6.55 -11.49
CA ARG A 26 -16.39 -5.93 -10.31
C ARG A 26 -15.17 -5.12 -10.75
N VAL A 27 -15.00 -3.96 -10.12
CA VAL A 27 -13.91 -3.04 -10.38
C VAL A 27 -13.20 -2.74 -9.06
N ALA A 28 -11.88 -2.71 -9.10
CA ALA A 28 -11.05 -2.22 -8.01
C ALA A 28 -10.29 -0.98 -8.48
N ILE A 29 -10.25 0.05 -7.65
CA ILE A 29 -9.49 1.27 -7.87
C ILE A 29 -8.47 1.39 -6.74
N VAL A 30 -7.21 1.58 -7.13
CA VAL A 30 -6.10 1.78 -6.19
C VAL A 30 -5.52 3.16 -6.40
N ILE A 31 -5.48 3.98 -5.35
CA ILE A 31 -4.85 5.30 -5.36
C ILE A 31 -3.53 5.22 -4.60
N GLY A 32 -2.42 5.43 -5.31
CA GLY A 32 -1.06 5.35 -4.77
C GLY A 32 -0.44 6.68 -4.39
N GLY A 33 0.78 6.63 -3.86
CA GLY A 33 1.56 7.80 -3.48
C GLY A 33 1.12 8.42 -2.15
N LEU A 34 0.33 7.70 -1.35
CA LEU A 34 -0.11 8.21 -0.05
C LEU A 34 1.09 8.33 0.90
N ALA A 35 0.94 9.24 1.85
CA ALA A 35 1.96 9.71 2.78
C ALA A 35 3.12 10.51 2.15
N VAL A 36 3.24 10.61 0.81
CA VAL A 36 4.21 11.53 0.16
C VAL A 36 3.79 12.98 0.40
N SER A 37 2.52 13.31 0.16
CA SER A 37 1.93 14.61 0.46
C SER A 37 0.96 14.52 1.64
N GLN A 38 1.17 15.31 2.70
CA GLN A 38 0.28 15.32 3.87
C GLN A 38 -1.13 15.77 3.50
N THR A 39 -1.25 16.89 2.79
CA THR A 39 -2.54 17.45 2.38
C THR A 39 -3.24 16.57 1.34
N GLY A 40 -2.49 16.00 0.40
CA GLY A 40 -3.03 15.05 -0.58
C GLY A 40 -3.55 13.77 0.08
N THR A 41 -2.82 13.22 1.04
CA THR A 41 -3.24 12.02 1.80
C THR A 41 -4.47 12.30 2.63
N GLN A 42 -4.52 13.46 3.32
CA GLN A 42 -5.69 13.88 4.06
C GLN A 42 -6.93 13.98 3.17
N ALA A 43 -6.79 14.64 2.00
CA ALA A 43 -7.88 14.81 1.06
C ALA A 43 -8.36 13.47 0.49
N ALA A 44 -7.44 12.56 0.16
CA ALA A 44 -7.77 11.22 -0.31
C ALA A 44 -8.62 10.45 0.72
N ILE A 45 -8.16 10.39 1.98
CA ILE A 45 -8.89 9.70 3.06
C ILE A 45 -10.24 10.36 3.36
N ALA A 46 -10.33 11.68 3.27
CA ALA A 46 -11.56 12.41 3.60
C ALA A 46 -12.63 12.37 2.49
N LYS A 47 -12.22 12.24 1.22
CA LYS A 47 -13.13 12.42 0.07
C LYS A 47 -13.41 11.13 -0.70
N LEU A 48 -12.50 10.16 -0.69
CA LEU A 48 -12.69 8.92 -1.42
C LEU A 48 -13.66 8.02 -0.67
N PRO A 49 -14.56 7.31 -1.37
CA PRO A 49 -15.41 6.32 -0.74
C PRO A 49 -14.57 5.13 -0.26
N ALA A 50 -15.05 4.44 0.78
CA ALA A 50 -14.32 3.36 1.46
C ALA A 50 -13.97 2.17 0.53
N GLU A 51 -14.68 2.03 -0.58
CA GLU A 51 -14.45 1.05 -1.65
C GLU A 51 -13.12 1.25 -2.39
N VAL A 52 -12.56 2.46 -2.35
CA VAL A 52 -11.26 2.75 -2.98
C VAL A 52 -10.13 2.23 -2.10
N THR A 53 -9.22 1.46 -2.68
CA THR A 53 -8.03 0.96 -1.99
C THR A 53 -6.94 2.01 -1.98
N LEU A 54 -6.28 2.16 -0.82
CA LEU A 54 -5.29 3.20 -0.56
C LEU A 54 -3.88 2.60 -0.47
N ALA A 55 -3.02 2.96 -1.41
CA ALA A 55 -1.64 2.48 -1.50
C ALA A 55 -0.65 3.50 -0.95
N PHE A 56 0.06 3.12 0.11
CA PHE A 56 1.02 3.96 0.81
C PHE A 56 2.42 3.84 0.20
N ALA A 57 3.14 4.95 0.09
CA ALA A 57 4.55 4.95 -0.29
C ALA A 57 5.41 4.70 0.98
N PRO A 58 6.41 3.80 0.94
CA PRO A 58 7.18 3.41 2.12
C PRO A 58 8.08 4.53 2.65
N GLN A 59 8.45 5.47 1.80
CA GLN A 59 9.21 6.69 2.13
C GLN A 59 8.31 7.88 2.53
N GLY A 60 6.99 7.67 2.66
CA GLY A 60 6.06 8.70 3.08
C GLY A 60 6.22 9.11 4.55
N ASN A 61 5.69 10.28 4.88
CA ASN A 61 5.73 10.83 6.24
C ASN A 61 4.46 10.49 7.02
N SER A 62 4.59 10.24 8.32
CA SER A 62 3.47 9.95 9.23
C SER A 62 2.61 8.76 8.79
N ILE A 63 3.22 7.75 8.16
CA ILE A 63 2.52 6.58 7.58
C ILE A 63 1.59 5.92 8.61
N GLY A 64 2.06 5.67 9.83
CA GLY A 64 1.24 5.03 10.86
C GLY A 64 -0.07 5.78 11.17
N ARG A 65 0.00 7.12 11.25
CA ARG A 65 -1.18 7.97 11.44
C ARG A 65 -2.16 7.82 10.28
N TRP A 66 -1.65 7.88 9.05
CA TRP A 66 -2.49 7.81 7.86
C TRP A 66 -3.08 6.43 7.61
N MET A 67 -2.32 5.37 7.87
CA MET A 67 -2.84 4.00 7.83
C MET A 67 -3.98 3.82 8.84
N GLN A 68 -3.83 4.32 10.07
CA GLN A 68 -4.89 4.25 11.08
C GLN A 68 -6.14 4.99 10.63
N ALA A 69 -6.00 6.22 10.14
CA ALA A 69 -7.11 7.02 9.64
C ALA A 69 -7.82 6.35 8.45
N ALA A 70 -7.06 5.84 7.47
CA ALA A 70 -7.60 5.13 6.31
C ALA A 70 -8.41 3.88 6.72
N ARG A 71 -7.90 3.11 7.69
CA ARG A 71 -8.60 1.93 8.23
C ARG A 71 -9.86 2.30 8.99
N GLN A 72 -9.83 3.38 9.77
CA GLN A 72 -11.02 3.89 10.47
C GLN A 72 -12.11 4.33 9.48
N SER A 73 -11.73 4.89 8.34
CA SER A 73 -12.66 5.22 7.24
C SER A 73 -13.11 4.01 6.41
N GLY A 74 -12.63 2.79 6.72
CA GLY A 74 -13.07 1.56 6.07
C GLY A 74 -12.34 1.19 4.78
N HIS A 75 -11.24 1.88 4.45
CA HIS A 75 -10.44 1.55 3.27
C HIS A 75 -9.65 0.24 3.46
N GLU A 76 -9.55 -0.51 2.38
CA GLU A 76 -8.45 -1.46 2.22
C GLU A 76 -7.15 -0.69 1.98
N ILE A 77 -6.04 -1.15 2.56
CA ILE A 77 -4.74 -0.49 2.45
C ILE A 77 -3.69 -1.46 1.92
N VAL A 78 -2.77 -0.96 1.11
CA VAL A 78 -1.62 -1.72 0.60
C VAL A 78 -0.33 -0.91 0.72
N MET A 79 0.80 -1.60 0.73
CA MET A 79 2.13 -1.00 0.74
C MET A 79 2.74 -1.06 -0.65
N GLN A 80 3.20 0.08 -1.18
CA GLN A 80 3.96 0.12 -2.42
C GLN A 80 5.41 -0.27 -2.15
N ILE A 81 6.00 -1.04 -3.05
CA ILE A 81 7.41 -1.45 -2.95
C ILE A 81 8.16 -0.80 -4.11
N PRO A 82 9.18 0.03 -3.86
CA PRO A 82 9.96 0.65 -4.92
C PRO A 82 10.84 -0.41 -5.60
N LEU A 83 10.63 -0.57 -6.90
CA LEU A 83 11.44 -1.45 -7.75
C LEU A 83 12.27 -0.60 -8.71
N GLU A 84 13.41 -1.14 -9.14
CA GLU A 84 14.29 -0.52 -10.13
C GLU A 84 13.54 -0.16 -11.42
N PRO A 85 13.51 1.14 -11.81
CA PRO A 85 13.04 1.55 -13.13
C PRO A 85 14.13 1.37 -14.20
N PHE A 86 13.76 1.44 -15.48
CA PHE A 86 14.71 1.30 -16.59
C PHE A 86 15.88 2.30 -16.57
N ASP A 87 15.70 3.51 -16.02
CA ASP A 87 16.70 4.59 -16.02
C ASP A 87 17.34 4.77 -14.63
N TYR A 88 17.52 3.68 -13.88
CA TYR A 88 18.22 3.71 -12.59
C TYR A 88 19.75 3.84 -12.82
N PRO A 89 20.49 4.66 -12.05
CA PRO A 89 20.06 5.43 -10.88
C PRO A 89 19.63 6.89 -11.16
N ASN A 90 19.52 7.31 -12.43
CA ASN A 90 19.11 8.68 -12.77
C ASN A 90 17.70 8.98 -12.26
N VAL A 91 16.77 8.04 -12.44
CA VAL A 91 15.47 8.02 -11.76
C VAL A 91 15.56 7.08 -10.56
N ASN A 92 15.61 7.65 -9.36
CA ASN A 92 15.77 6.89 -8.13
C ASN A 92 14.52 6.97 -7.24
N PRO A 93 13.75 5.88 -7.09
CA PRO A 93 12.58 5.83 -6.22
C PRO A 93 12.88 6.04 -4.72
N GLY A 94 14.14 5.83 -4.30
CA GLY A 94 14.62 6.09 -2.94
C GLY A 94 15.61 5.04 -2.45
N ARG A 95 16.05 5.22 -1.19
CA ARG A 95 17.11 4.42 -0.55
C ARG A 95 16.84 2.91 -0.53
N ASN A 96 15.57 2.50 -0.46
CA ASN A 96 15.19 1.09 -0.32
C ASN A 96 14.66 0.51 -1.65
N THR A 97 15.14 1.03 -2.79
CA THR A 97 14.76 0.50 -4.11
C THR A 97 15.35 -0.90 -4.28
N LEU A 98 14.50 -1.88 -4.59
CA LEU A 98 14.95 -3.23 -4.90
C LEU A 98 15.52 -3.24 -6.32
N THR A 99 16.75 -3.72 -6.47
CA THR A 99 17.46 -3.73 -7.75
C THR A 99 17.66 -5.15 -8.28
N VAL A 100 17.74 -5.26 -9.60
CA VAL A 100 18.00 -6.52 -10.31
C VAL A 100 19.42 -7.02 -10.02
N ALA A 101 20.37 -6.09 -9.82
CA ALA A 101 21.75 -6.42 -9.50
C ALA A 101 21.97 -6.86 -8.04
N ALA A 102 21.08 -6.47 -7.11
CA ALA A 102 21.18 -6.87 -5.71
C ALA A 102 20.86 -8.36 -5.53
N SER A 103 21.62 -9.01 -4.65
CA SER A 103 21.31 -10.37 -4.21
C SER A 103 19.98 -10.43 -3.44
N PRO A 104 19.36 -11.62 -3.30
CA PRO A 104 18.14 -11.77 -2.51
C PRO A 104 18.28 -11.23 -1.07
N ASP A 105 19.41 -11.50 -0.41
CA ASP A 105 19.64 -11.02 0.96
C ASP A 105 19.79 -9.50 1.04
N GLU A 106 20.32 -8.86 0.00
CA GLU A 106 20.40 -7.40 -0.08
C GLU A 106 19.03 -6.75 -0.31
N ASN A 107 18.17 -7.38 -1.13
CA ASN A 107 16.80 -6.93 -1.38
C ASN A 107 15.85 -7.16 -0.18
N LEU A 108 16.25 -7.98 0.80
CA LEU A 108 15.49 -8.27 2.02
C LEU A 108 15.91 -7.42 3.24
N LYS A 109 16.98 -6.61 3.12
CA LYS A 109 17.44 -5.69 4.18
C LYS A 109 16.57 -4.44 4.28
#